data_AF-A0A1B0A9T4-F1
#
_entry.id   AF-A0A1B0A9T4-F1
#
_cell.length_a   1.000
_cell.length_b   1.000
_cell.length_c   1.000
_cell.angle_alpha   90.00
_cell.angle_beta   90.00
_cell.angle_gamma   90.00
#
_symmetry.space_group_name_H-M   'P 1'
#
loop_
_entity.id
_entity.type
_entity.pdbx_description
1 polymer ?
#
loop_
_entity_poly.entity_id
_entity_poly.type
_entity_poly.pdbx_seq_one_letter_code
_entity_poly.pdbx_strand_id
1 'polypeptide(L)'
;MFLQILPISADWRTTIKLAETLDGKTLDILFKKYSSNHPNTYTFAKSLSEHVVNDYKNKLPVLVYRVAMVVTSVDEPLTGWLDNLNGPCGLFLTASLGLSRTAYASPHAKMNMIPCDVTVHGLIISAYAVVSDSNFANNLKDSVVVLNSCYSNESLTPIWKILRDGEILAKENPSEKMVWLPNRNATNSYAEFFIRFIFGQLALAILLDVFVRLKTGKPL
;
A
#
# COMPACT_ATOMS: atom_id res chain seq x y z
N MET A 1 -4.72 -15.50 -2.06
CA MET A 1 -5.84 -14.55 -1.90
C MET A 1 -7.13 -15.31 -2.18
N PHE A 2 -8.21 -15.09 -1.43
CA PHE A 2 -9.47 -15.81 -1.66
C PHE A 2 -10.09 -15.39 -3.00
N LEU A 3 -10.75 -16.33 -3.69
CA LEU A 3 -11.51 -16.05 -4.92
C LEU A 3 -12.98 -15.72 -4.62
N GLN A 4 -13.33 -15.58 -3.34
CA GLN A 4 -14.67 -15.26 -2.85
C GLN A 4 -14.60 -14.02 -1.98
N ILE A 5 -15.77 -13.44 -1.67
CA ILE A 5 -15.94 -12.36 -0.69
C ILE A 5 -15.25 -12.74 0.62
N LEU A 6 -14.62 -11.77 1.28
CA LEU A 6 -13.96 -12.01 2.56
C LEU A 6 -14.95 -12.58 3.59
N PRO A 7 -14.49 -13.45 4.50
CA PRO A 7 -15.34 -13.97 5.56
C PRO A 7 -15.91 -12.81 6.40
N ILE A 8 -17.19 -12.92 6.76
CA ILE A 8 -17.89 -11.89 7.53
C ILE A 8 -17.19 -11.71 8.87
N SER A 9 -16.49 -10.58 9.03
CA SER A 9 -15.91 -10.18 10.31
C SER A 9 -16.85 -9.30 11.14
N ALA A 10 -17.73 -8.57 10.47
CA ALA A 10 -18.67 -7.62 11.05
C ALA A 10 -19.78 -7.30 10.04
N ASP A 11 -20.97 -6.94 10.53
CA ASP A 11 -22.05 -6.42 9.69
C ASP A 11 -21.80 -4.94 9.35
N TRP A 12 -21.79 -4.60 8.06
CA TRP A 12 -21.45 -3.26 7.60
C TRP A 12 -22.49 -2.22 8.00
N ARG A 13 -23.78 -2.59 8.10
CA ARG A 13 -24.86 -1.67 8.52
C ARG A 13 -24.72 -1.29 9.98
N THR A 14 -24.51 -2.30 10.82
CA THR A 14 -24.24 -2.10 12.26
C THR A 14 -22.96 -1.28 12.44
N THR A 15 -21.92 -1.55 11.65
CA THR A 15 -20.67 -0.78 11.73
C THR A 15 -20.89 0.71 11.46
N ILE A 16 -21.59 1.06 10.37
CA ILE A 16 -21.91 2.46 10.05
C ILE A 16 -22.71 3.08 11.18
N LYS A 17 -23.75 2.39 11.66
CA LYS A 17 -24.58 2.89 12.76
C LYS A 17 -23.75 3.19 14.00
N LEU A 18 -22.84 2.28 14.39
CA LEU A 18 -21.97 2.49 15.55
C LEU A 18 -21.03 3.69 15.35
N ALA A 19 -20.46 3.85 14.15
CA ALA A 19 -19.59 4.97 13.82
C ALA A 19 -20.32 6.33 13.84
N GLU A 20 -21.60 6.35 13.48
CA GLU A 20 -22.43 7.57 13.48
C GLU A 20 -23.03 7.90 14.86
N THR A 21 -23.26 6.91 15.71
CA THR A 21 -23.94 7.11 17.01
C THR A 21 -23.01 7.25 18.20
N LEU A 22 -21.82 6.64 18.16
CA LEU A 22 -20.89 6.65 19.29
C LEU A 22 -19.97 7.87 19.25
N ASP A 23 -19.59 8.36 20.43
CA ASP A 23 -18.53 9.37 20.54
C ASP A 23 -17.17 8.75 20.19
N GLY A 24 -16.23 9.58 19.72
CA GLY A 24 -14.94 9.11 19.22
C GLY A 24 -14.12 8.26 20.21
N LYS A 25 -14.17 8.57 21.52
CA LYS A 25 -13.43 7.79 22.52
C LYS A 25 -14.02 6.39 22.68
N THR A 26 -15.34 6.31 22.76
CA THR A 26 -16.03 5.01 22.83
C THR A 26 -15.80 4.20 21.56
N LEU A 27 -15.84 4.85 20.39
CA LEU A 27 -15.59 4.22 19.10
C LEU A 27 -14.17 3.63 19.02
N ASP A 28 -13.14 4.38 19.46
CA ASP A 28 -11.74 3.91 19.46
C ASP A 28 -11.54 2.67 20.35
N ILE A 29 -12.20 2.64 21.52
CA ILE A 29 -12.14 1.51 22.44
C ILE A 29 -12.82 0.28 21.81
N LEU A 30 -14.02 0.47 21.24
CA LEU A 30 -14.79 -0.60 20.61
C LEU A 30 -14.06 -1.15 19.38
N PHE A 31 -13.51 -0.26 18.55
CA PHE A 31 -12.83 -0.59 17.31
C PHE A 31 -11.69 -1.58 17.53
N LYS A 32 -10.90 -1.43 18.59
CA LYS A 32 -9.81 -2.38 18.94
C LYS A 32 -10.27 -3.84 19.00
N LYS A 33 -11.47 -4.11 19.51
CA LYS A 33 -12.04 -5.45 19.57
C LYS A 33 -12.76 -5.82 18.27
N TYR A 34 -13.43 -4.84 17.67
CA TYR A 34 -14.28 -5.03 16.50
C TYR A 34 -13.48 -5.29 15.20
N SER A 35 -12.26 -4.77 15.10
CA SER A 35 -11.38 -4.90 13.93
C SER A 35 -10.22 -5.87 14.14
N SER A 36 -10.25 -6.71 15.18
CA SER A 36 -9.08 -7.51 15.60
C SER A 36 -8.53 -8.47 14.53
N ASN A 37 -9.36 -8.89 13.58
CA ASN A 37 -8.98 -9.75 12.47
C ASN A 37 -8.34 -9.01 11.29
N HIS A 38 -8.22 -7.68 11.39
CA HIS A 38 -7.72 -6.82 10.32
C HIS A 38 -6.49 -6.04 10.80
N PRO A 39 -5.43 -5.96 9.99
CA PRO A 39 -4.18 -5.29 10.37
C PRO A 39 -4.35 -3.78 10.56
N ASN A 40 -5.34 -3.16 9.92
CA ASN A 40 -5.62 -1.73 10.04
C ASN A 40 -7.08 -1.38 9.69
N THR A 41 -7.44 -0.12 9.93
CA THR A 41 -8.76 0.45 9.60
C THR A 41 -9.10 0.36 8.12
N TYR A 42 -8.11 0.51 7.24
CA TYR A 42 -8.32 0.45 5.79
C TYR A 42 -8.75 -0.96 5.34
N THR A 43 -8.05 -2.00 5.75
CA THR A 43 -8.40 -3.39 5.38
C THR A 43 -9.75 -3.78 5.96
N PHE A 44 -10.06 -3.32 7.18
CA PHE A 44 -11.37 -3.52 7.78
C PHE A 44 -12.49 -2.85 6.97
N ALA A 45 -12.35 -1.57 6.62
CA ALA A 45 -13.32 -0.84 5.83
C ALA A 45 -13.51 -1.45 4.42
N LYS A 46 -12.42 -1.86 3.77
CA LYS A 46 -12.49 -2.53 2.46
C LYS A 46 -13.18 -3.89 2.55
N SER A 47 -12.93 -4.66 3.61
CA SER A 47 -13.66 -5.91 3.86
C SER A 47 -15.16 -5.68 3.99
N LEU A 48 -15.58 -4.67 4.74
CA LEU A 48 -17.00 -4.30 4.85
C LEU A 48 -17.60 -3.88 3.52
N SER A 49 -16.84 -3.14 2.69
CA SER A 49 -17.31 -2.70 1.38
C SER A 49 -17.61 -3.87 0.44
N GLU A 50 -16.89 -4.99 0.54
CA GLU A 50 -17.21 -6.19 -0.25
C GLU A 50 -18.56 -6.80 0.15
N HIS A 51 -18.90 -6.75 1.43
CA HIS A 51 -20.23 -7.19 1.90
C HIS A 51 -21.33 -6.26 1.39
N VAL A 52 -21.08 -4.94 1.32
CA VAL A 52 -22.02 -4.01 0.67
C VAL A 52 -22.24 -4.43 -0.78
N VAL A 53 -21.16 -4.67 -1.55
CA VAL A 53 -21.27 -5.08 -2.95
C VAL A 53 -22.06 -6.39 -3.07
N ASN A 54 -21.80 -7.35 -2.19
CA ASN A 54 -22.52 -8.63 -2.15
C ASN A 54 -24.02 -8.48 -1.88
N ASP A 55 -24.42 -7.59 -0.96
CA ASP A 55 -25.85 -7.34 -0.66
C ASP A 55 -26.59 -6.68 -1.82
N TYR A 56 -25.88 -5.91 -2.66
CA TYR A 56 -26.45 -5.17 -3.80
C TYR A 56 -26.26 -5.87 -5.15
N LYS A 57 -25.70 -7.09 -5.17
CA LYS A 57 -25.39 -7.83 -6.42
C LYS A 57 -26.57 -8.06 -7.36
N ASN A 58 -27.79 -8.13 -6.81
CA ASN A 58 -29.02 -8.33 -7.57
C ASN A 58 -29.63 -7.02 -8.11
N LYS A 59 -29.07 -5.86 -7.72
CA LYS A 59 -29.59 -4.53 -8.12
C LYS A 59 -28.74 -3.88 -9.20
N LEU A 60 -27.46 -4.22 -9.28
CA LEU A 60 -26.50 -3.64 -10.21
C LEU A 60 -25.54 -4.73 -10.72
N PRO A 61 -25.05 -4.65 -11.98
CA PRO A 61 -23.96 -5.49 -12.43
C PRO A 61 -22.68 -5.08 -11.69
N VAL A 62 -22.26 -5.88 -10.73
CA VAL A 62 -21.12 -5.58 -9.85
C VAL A 62 -20.08 -6.68 -9.86
N LEU A 63 -18.83 -6.30 -9.65
CA LEU A 63 -17.70 -7.18 -9.43
C LEU A 63 -16.82 -6.60 -8.33
N VAL A 64 -16.03 -7.43 -7.65
CA VAL A 64 -14.98 -6.97 -6.74
C VAL A 64 -13.62 -7.13 -7.42
N TYR A 65 -12.95 -6.02 -7.70
CA TYR A 65 -11.60 -6.01 -8.25
C TYR A 65 -10.60 -5.71 -7.12
N ARG A 66 -9.95 -6.74 -6.60
CA ARG A 66 -8.95 -6.60 -5.54
C ARG A 66 -7.59 -6.35 -6.16
N VAL A 67 -6.90 -5.34 -5.66
CA VAL A 67 -5.58 -4.97 -6.17
C VAL A 67 -4.53 -5.19 -5.08
N ALA A 68 -3.33 -5.58 -5.49
CA ALA A 68 -2.15 -5.56 -4.62
C ALA A 68 -1.70 -4.12 -4.29
N MET A 69 -0.52 -3.94 -3.70
CA MET A 69 0.03 -2.60 -3.46
C MET A 69 0.37 -1.95 -4.79
N VAL A 70 -0.37 -0.92 -5.16
CA VAL A 70 -0.14 -0.19 -6.41
C VAL A 70 1.17 0.59 -6.33
N VAL A 71 2.00 0.46 -7.35
CA VAL A 71 3.27 1.20 -7.52
C VAL A 71 3.28 1.98 -8.82
N THR A 72 4.42 2.59 -9.14
CA THR A 72 4.62 3.39 -10.35
C THR A 72 4.26 2.61 -11.63
N SER A 73 3.83 3.33 -12.65
CA SER A 73 3.53 2.75 -13.97
C SER A 73 4.76 2.12 -14.63
N VAL A 74 4.51 1.12 -15.48
CA VAL A 74 5.52 0.57 -16.37
C VAL A 74 5.63 1.39 -17.65
N ASP A 75 4.48 1.77 -18.22
CA ASP A 75 4.40 2.34 -19.56
C ASP A 75 3.52 3.60 -19.59
N GLU A 76 2.25 3.52 -19.17
CA GLU A 76 1.30 4.63 -19.27
C GLU A 76 1.02 5.32 -17.92
N PRO A 77 0.81 6.65 -17.88
CA PRO A 77 0.95 7.61 -18.98
C PRO A 77 2.40 7.89 -19.39
N LEU A 78 3.35 7.60 -18.50
CA LEU A 78 4.80 7.67 -18.70
C LEU A 78 5.44 6.61 -17.79
N THR A 79 6.56 6.00 -18.17
CA THR A 79 7.29 5.06 -17.29
C THR A 79 7.68 5.69 -15.97
N GLY A 80 7.41 5.00 -14.85
CA GLY A 80 7.75 5.47 -13.52
C GLY A 80 6.82 6.57 -12.97
N TRP A 81 5.75 6.91 -13.69
CA TRP A 81 4.78 7.90 -13.25
C TRP A 81 4.00 7.44 -12.02
N LEU A 82 3.61 8.43 -11.22
CA LEU A 82 2.88 8.25 -9.98
C LEU A 82 2.08 9.53 -9.66
N ASP A 83 0.86 9.37 -9.17
CA ASP A 83 -0.03 10.47 -8.79
C ASP A 83 0.18 10.93 -7.34
N ASN A 84 0.60 10.03 -6.45
CA ASN A 84 0.73 10.29 -5.02
C ASN A 84 1.86 9.49 -4.37
N LEU A 85 2.41 9.99 -3.26
CA LEU A 85 3.49 9.33 -2.52
C LEU A 85 2.97 8.46 -1.37
N ASN A 86 1.74 7.95 -1.46
CA ASN A 86 1.16 7.17 -0.37
C ASN A 86 1.81 5.78 -0.26
N GLY A 87 1.92 5.30 0.98
CA GLY A 87 2.36 3.94 1.28
C GLY A 87 3.77 3.62 0.74
N PRO A 88 3.95 2.55 -0.07
CA PRO A 88 5.27 2.06 -0.47
C PRO A 88 6.04 3.04 -1.36
N CYS A 89 5.36 3.82 -2.20
CA CYS A 89 6.05 4.74 -3.12
C CYS A 89 6.77 5.87 -2.39
N GLY A 90 6.18 6.43 -1.33
CA GLY A 90 6.86 7.41 -0.48
C GLY A 90 8.09 6.84 0.24
N LEU A 91 8.01 5.58 0.67
CA LEU A 91 9.16 4.87 1.25
C LEU A 91 10.28 4.66 0.22
N PHE A 92 9.94 4.26 -1.01
CA PHE A 92 10.93 4.10 -2.08
C PHE A 92 11.54 5.43 -2.51
N LEU A 93 10.76 6.50 -2.58
CA LEU A 93 11.28 7.84 -2.88
C LEU A 93 12.23 8.33 -1.78
N THR A 94 11.83 8.25 -0.52
CA THR A 94 12.69 8.70 0.60
C THR A 94 13.95 7.86 0.72
N ALA A 95 13.89 6.56 0.43
CA ALA A 95 15.07 5.70 0.37
C ALA A 95 15.98 6.06 -0.81
N SER A 96 15.44 6.29 -2.01
CA SER A 96 16.21 6.64 -3.22
C SER A 96 16.85 8.03 -3.15
N LEU A 97 16.25 8.98 -2.43
CA LEU A 97 16.86 10.28 -2.16
C LEU A 97 17.89 10.24 -1.00
N GLY A 98 18.03 9.10 -0.33
CA GLY A 98 18.92 8.93 0.83
C GLY A 98 18.41 9.61 2.11
N LEU A 99 17.15 10.04 2.14
CA LEU A 99 16.50 10.63 3.32
C LEU A 99 16.18 9.56 4.36
N SER A 100 15.68 8.41 3.91
CA SER A 100 15.49 7.23 4.76
C SER A 100 16.70 6.31 4.64
N ARG A 101 17.40 6.08 5.74
CA ARG A 101 18.64 5.28 5.76
C ARG A 101 18.48 3.91 6.40
N THR A 102 17.33 3.62 7.01
CA THR A 102 17.02 2.31 7.59
C THR A 102 15.52 2.08 7.65
N ALA A 103 15.10 0.82 7.53
CA ALA A 103 13.71 0.41 7.63
C ALA A 103 13.59 -0.75 8.63
N TYR A 104 12.59 -0.66 9.52
CA TYR A 104 12.22 -1.78 10.39
C TYR A 104 11.30 -2.73 9.62
N ALA A 105 11.91 -3.66 8.91
CA ALA A 105 11.21 -4.65 8.09
C ALA A 105 12.11 -5.86 7.87
N SER A 106 11.50 -7.05 7.75
CA SER A 106 12.26 -8.23 7.35
C SER A 106 12.76 -8.08 5.93
N PRO A 107 14.08 -8.19 5.70
CA PRO A 107 14.62 -8.16 4.35
C PRO A 107 14.03 -9.28 3.47
N HIS A 108 13.60 -10.39 4.09
CA HIS A 108 12.99 -11.53 3.43
C HIS A 108 11.46 -11.42 3.30
N ALA A 109 10.83 -10.38 3.85
CA ALA A 109 9.41 -10.15 3.62
C ALA A 109 9.18 -9.92 2.13
N LYS A 110 8.15 -10.56 1.59
CA LYS A 110 7.79 -10.51 0.18
C LYS A 110 6.70 -9.45 -0.04
N MET A 111 6.92 -8.55 -0.99
CA MET A 111 5.96 -7.51 -1.36
C MET A 111 5.16 -7.94 -2.59
N ASN A 112 3.83 -7.82 -2.49
CA ASN A 112 2.93 -7.94 -3.64
C ASN A 112 2.65 -6.53 -4.16
N MET A 113 3.41 -6.14 -5.16
CA MET A 113 3.32 -4.82 -5.80
C MET A 113 2.82 -5.00 -7.21
N ILE A 114 1.95 -4.10 -7.69
CA ILE A 114 1.43 -4.13 -9.05
C ILE A 114 1.50 -2.73 -9.65
N PRO A 115 1.95 -2.56 -10.91
CA PRO A 115 1.96 -1.26 -11.55
C PRO A 115 0.55 -0.64 -11.70
N CYS A 116 0.47 0.69 -11.63
CA CYS A 116 -0.80 1.39 -11.68
C CYS A 116 -1.50 1.28 -13.05
N ASP A 117 -0.76 1.35 -14.15
CA ASP A 117 -1.25 1.15 -15.51
C ASP A 117 -1.83 -0.25 -15.72
N VAL A 118 -1.09 -1.29 -15.31
CA VAL A 118 -1.56 -2.69 -15.38
C VAL A 118 -2.85 -2.87 -14.58
N THR A 119 -2.94 -2.23 -13.40
CA THR A 119 -4.14 -2.24 -12.58
C THR A 119 -5.32 -1.60 -13.29
N VAL A 120 -5.12 -0.43 -13.91
CA VAL A 120 -6.16 0.31 -14.63
C VAL A 120 -6.63 -0.46 -15.86
N HIS A 121 -5.72 -0.97 -16.69
CA HIS A 121 -6.07 -1.80 -17.85
C HIS A 121 -6.87 -3.03 -17.41
N GLY A 122 -6.42 -3.74 -16.37
CA GLY A 122 -7.13 -4.90 -15.86
C GLY A 122 -8.52 -4.56 -15.30
N LEU A 123 -8.69 -3.40 -14.66
CA LEU A 123 -9.99 -2.93 -14.19
C LEU A 123 -10.95 -2.64 -15.35
N ILE A 124 -10.49 -1.95 -16.40
CA ILE A 124 -11.28 -1.62 -17.59
C ILE A 124 -11.71 -2.91 -18.31
N ILE A 125 -10.78 -3.83 -18.53
CA ILE A 125 -11.05 -5.14 -19.15
C ILE A 125 -12.05 -5.93 -18.32
N SER A 126 -11.89 -5.93 -17.00
CA SER A 126 -12.81 -6.61 -16.09
C SER A 126 -14.21 -6.04 -16.21
N ALA A 127 -14.37 -4.71 -16.16
CA ALA A 127 -15.66 -4.06 -16.31
C ALA A 127 -16.32 -4.37 -17.66
N TYR A 128 -15.54 -4.33 -18.75
CA TYR A 128 -16.04 -4.69 -20.08
C TYR A 128 -16.51 -6.16 -20.15
N ALA A 129 -15.75 -7.09 -19.58
CA ALA A 129 -16.11 -8.50 -19.55
C ALA A 129 -17.44 -8.74 -18.82
N VAL A 130 -17.68 -8.04 -17.71
CA VAL A 130 -18.93 -8.16 -16.93
C VAL A 130 -20.15 -7.69 -17.71
N VAL A 131 -20.01 -6.63 -18.49
CA VAL A 131 -21.12 -6.07 -19.27
C VAL A 131 -21.34 -6.85 -20.57
N SER A 132 -20.28 -7.36 -21.17
CA SER A 132 -20.34 -7.98 -22.52
C SER A 132 -20.75 -9.45 -22.51
N ASP A 133 -20.50 -10.18 -21.42
CA ASP A 133 -20.85 -11.59 -21.31
C ASP A 133 -22.18 -11.77 -20.54
N SER A 134 -23.25 -12.12 -21.28
CA SER A 134 -24.56 -12.41 -20.71
C SER A 134 -24.56 -13.62 -19.75
N ASN A 135 -23.64 -14.58 -19.92
CA ASN A 135 -23.48 -15.69 -18.99
C ASN A 135 -22.79 -15.23 -17.70
N PHE A 136 -21.81 -14.34 -17.81
CA PHE A 136 -21.18 -13.70 -16.65
C PHE A 136 -22.21 -12.92 -15.83
N ALA A 137 -23.06 -12.13 -16.49
CA ALA A 137 -24.16 -11.41 -15.85
C ALA A 137 -25.19 -12.34 -15.18
N ASN A 138 -25.49 -13.50 -15.78
CA ASN A 138 -26.38 -14.49 -15.19
C ASN A 138 -25.77 -15.21 -13.98
N ASN A 139 -24.46 -15.47 -13.99
CA ASN A 139 -23.73 -16.08 -12.87
C ASN A 139 -23.61 -15.16 -11.63
N LEU A 140 -23.78 -13.84 -11.79
CA LEU A 140 -23.81 -12.88 -10.66
C LEU A 140 -24.98 -13.09 -9.70
N LYS A 141 -26.04 -13.80 -10.12
CA LYS A 141 -27.21 -14.09 -9.26
C LYS A 141 -26.83 -14.94 -8.05
N ASP A 142 -25.89 -15.89 -8.23
CA ASP A 142 -25.51 -16.83 -7.16
C ASP A 142 -24.39 -16.26 -6.27
N SER A 143 -23.40 -15.56 -6.82
CA SER A 143 -22.31 -14.93 -6.04
C SER A 143 -21.63 -13.79 -6.80
N VAL A 144 -21.07 -12.81 -6.07
CA VAL A 144 -20.27 -11.75 -6.68
C VAL A 144 -18.94 -12.29 -7.17
N VAL A 145 -18.59 -11.99 -8.43
CA VAL A 145 -17.29 -12.36 -8.98
C VAL A 145 -16.20 -11.49 -8.36
N VAL A 146 -15.15 -12.16 -7.86
CA VAL A 146 -13.97 -11.52 -7.27
C VAL A 146 -12.76 -11.78 -8.14
N LEU A 147 -12.14 -10.72 -8.64
CA LEU A 147 -10.93 -10.76 -9.44
C LEU A 147 -9.76 -10.20 -8.64
N ASN A 148 -8.67 -10.96 -8.54
CA ASN A 148 -7.47 -10.56 -7.84
C ASN A 148 -6.40 -10.10 -8.84
N SER A 149 -6.17 -8.80 -8.91
CA SER A 149 -5.09 -8.16 -9.65
C SER A 149 -3.84 -8.07 -8.79
N CYS A 150 -3.14 -9.20 -8.71
CA CYS A 150 -1.98 -9.37 -7.86
C CYS A 150 -1.05 -10.46 -8.40
N TYR A 151 0.21 -10.44 -7.99
CA TYR A 151 1.14 -11.51 -8.30
C TYR A 151 0.84 -12.78 -7.49
N SER A 152 1.18 -13.93 -8.06
CA SER A 152 1.21 -15.21 -7.35
C SER A 152 2.28 -15.18 -6.25
N ASN A 153 2.12 -16.03 -5.23
CA ASN A 153 3.06 -16.09 -4.11
C ASN A 153 4.51 -16.41 -4.53
N GLU A 154 4.67 -17.10 -5.65
CA GLU A 154 5.97 -17.49 -6.21
C GLU A 154 6.68 -16.32 -6.90
N SER A 155 5.91 -15.37 -7.45
CA SER A 155 6.44 -14.20 -8.17
C SER A 155 6.64 -12.96 -7.30
N LEU A 156 6.38 -13.05 -5.99
CA LEU A 156 6.54 -11.90 -5.09
C LEU A 156 8.01 -11.53 -4.90
N THR A 157 8.28 -10.24 -4.86
CA THR A 157 9.65 -9.72 -4.73
C THR A 157 10.01 -9.47 -3.26
N PRO A 158 11.12 -10.02 -2.75
CA PRO A 158 11.54 -9.76 -1.38
C PRO A 158 12.14 -8.35 -1.22
N ILE A 159 11.95 -7.73 -0.06
CA ILE A 159 12.42 -6.36 0.24
C ILE A 159 13.91 -6.20 -0.01
N TRP A 160 14.74 -7.18 0.35
CA TRP A 160 16.19 -7.10 0.13
C TRP A 160 16.54 -6.91 -1.34
N LYS A 161 15.78 -7.53 -2.27
CA LYS A 161 16.01 -7.43 -3.71
C LYS A 161 15.65 -6.03 -4.20
N ILE A 162 14.53 -5.48 -3.74
CA ILE A 162 14.09 -4.11 -4.07
C ILE A 162 15.15 -3.10 -3.63
N LEU A 163 15.62 -3.20 -2.38
CA LEU A 163 16.65 -2.29 -1.85
C LEU A 163 17.98 -2.42 -2.60
N ARG A 164 18.35 -3.65 -2.96
CA ARG A 164 19.59 -3.95 -3.69
C ARG A 164 19.56 -3.37 -5.10
N ASP A 165 18.49 -3.63 -5.83
CA ASP A 165 18.32 -3.19 -7.21
C ASP A 165 18.14 -1.65 -7.23
N GLY A 166 17.44 -1.07 -6.26
CA GLY A 166 17.33 0.38 -6.08
C GLY A 166 18.65 1.09 -5.79
N GLU A 167 19.55 0.47 -5.00
CA GLU A 167 20.89 1.01 -4.77
C GLU A 167 21.75 1.00 -6.04
N ILE A 168 21.67 -0.07 -6.84
CA ILE A 168 22.39 -0.17 -8.11
C ILE A 168 21.91 0.94 -9.06
N LEU A 169 20.59 1.08 -9.21
CA LEU A 169 19.98 2.12 -10.05
C LEU A 169 20.34 3.53 -9.57
N ALA A 170 20.37 3.78 -8.26
CA ALA A 170 20.75 5.07 -7.71
C ALA A 170 22.24 5.41 -7.93
N LYS A 171 23.11 4.41 -8.03
CA LYS A 171 24.53 4.61 -8.38
C LYS A 171 24.73 4.90 -9.86
N GLU A 172 23.95 4.26 -10.73
CA GLU A 172 24.00 4.47 -12.17
C GLU A 172 23.33 5.79 -12.59
N ASN A 173 22.22 6.15 -11.95
CA ASN A 173 21.41 7.32 -12.26
C ASN A 173 21.03 8.08 -10.97
N PRO A 174 21.98 8.79 -10.33
CA PRO A 174 21.72 9.53 -9.11
C PRO A 174 20.78 10.72 -9.36
N SER A 175 19.79 10.92 -8.48
CA SER A 175 18.93 12.10 -8.52
C SER A 175 19.68 13.36 -8.10
N GLU A 176 19.43 14.49 -8.76
CA GLU A 176 19.96 15.80 -8.34
C GLU A 176 19.49 16.21 -6.95
N LYS A 177 18.33 15.68 -6.50
CA LYS A 177 17.76 15.94 -5.17
C LYS A 177 18.28 14.96 -4.10
N MET A 178 19.18 14.06 -4.47
CA MET A 178 19.74 13.07 -3.55
C MET A 178 20.61 13.76 -2.49
N VAL A 179 20.27 13.56 -1.22
CA VAL A 179 21.04 14.13 -0.10
C VAL A 179 22.19 13.20 0.28
N TRP A 180 21.95 11.89 0.23
CA TRP A 180 22.92 10.86 0.55
C TRP A 180 22.79 9.68 -0.41
N LEU A 181 23.88 8.94 -0.65
CA LEU A 181 23.79 7.69 -1.40
C LEU A 181 22.92 6.68 -0.63
N PRO A 182 21.89 6.08 -1.28
CA PRO A 182 21.10 5.02 -0.68
C PRO A 182 21.98 3.85 -0.22
N ASN A 183 21.62 3.21 0.89
CA ASN A 183 22.33 2.06 1.43
C ASN A 183 21.34 1.00 1.94
N ARG A 184 21.74 -0.28 1.89
CA ARG A 184 20.92 -1.46 2.20
C ARG A 184 20.79 -1.71 3.69
N ASN A 185 19.76 -1.15 4.32
CA ASN A 185 19.67 -1.20 5.78
C ASN A 185 18.24 -1.50 6.29
N ALA A 186 17.61 -2.54 5.74
CA ALA A 186 16.45 -3.14 6.40
C ALA A 186 16.91 -4.10 7.51
N THR A 187 16.30 -4.04 8.69
CA THR A 187 16.60 -4.95 9.81
C THR A 187 15.33 -5.47 10.48
N ASN A 188 15.44 -6.70 10.98
CA ASN A 188 14.44 -7.37 11.82
C ASN A 188 14.52 -6.98 13.30
N SER A 189 15.62 -6.35 13.73
CA SER A 189 15.84 -5.98 15.13
C SER A 189 15.42 -4.55 15.35
N TYR A 190 14.46 -4.34 16.27
CA TYR A 190 14.01 -2.99 16.62
C TYR A 190 15.14 -2.16 17.25
N ALA A 191 15.97 -2.77 18.10
CA ALA A 191 17.10 -2.08 18.71
C ALA A 191 18.13 -1.63 17.67
N GLU A 192 18.44 -2.50 16.70
CA GLU A 192 19.33 -2.16 15.59
C GLU A 192 18.74 -1.04 14.72
N PHE A 193 17.46 -1.15 14.36
CA PHE A 193 16.74 -0.11 13.64
C PHE A 193 16.82 1.22 14.40
N PHE A 194 16.55 1.21 15.70
CA PHE A 194 16.54 2.42 16.53
C PHE A 194 17.92 3.07 16.60
N ILE A 195 18.98 2.30 16.82
CA ILE A 195 20.37 2.81 16.82
C ILE A 195 20.70 3.41 15.44
N ARG A 196 20.42 2.69 14.36
CA ARG A 196 20.64 3.15 12.98
C ARG A 196 19.81 4.40 12.66
N PHE A 197 18.61 4.50 13.20
CA PHE A 197 17.75 5.67 13.03
C PHE A 197 18.32 6.89 13.76
N ILE A 198 18.71 6.75 15.03
CA ILE A 198 19.25 7.85 15.84
C ILE A 198 20.55 8.38 15.25
N PHE A 199 21.56 7.53 15.07
CA PHE A 199 22.88 7.97 14.59
C PHE A 199 22.91 8.14 13.08
N GLY A 200 22.13 7.34 12.38
CA GLY A 200 22.16 7.32 10.94
C GLY A 200 21.25 8.37 10.31
N GLN A 201 20.07 8.63 10.83
CA GLN A 201 19.10 9.50 10.18
C GLN A 201 18.88 10.78 10.97
N LEU A 202 18.54 10.67 12.26
CA LEU A 202 18.18 11.81 13.10
C LEU A 202 19.38 12.72 13.37
N ALA A 203 20.52 12.17 13.79
CA ALA A 203 21.72 12.96 14.08
C ALA A 203 22.21 13.71 12.84
N LEU A 204 22.23 13.06 11.67
CA LEU A 204 22.62 13.72 10.42
C LEU A 204 21.63 14.81 9.99
N ALA A 205 20.33 14.57 10.17
CA ALA A 205 19.30 15.57 9.87
C ALA A 205 19.45 16.81 10.76
N ILE A 206 19.67 16.63 12.07
CA ILE A 206 19.90 17.73 13.01
C ILE A 206 21.18 18.50 12.65
N LEU A 207 22.27 17.80 12.32
CA LEU A 207 23.52 18.45 11.90
C LEU A 207 23.30 19.32 10.66
N LEU A 208 22.66 18.77 9.62
CA LEU A 208 22.32 19.50 8.40
C LEU A 208 21.45 20.73 8.70
N ASP A 209 20.43 20.58 9.53
CA ASP A 209 19.52 21.66 9.92
C ASP A 209 20.27 22.80 10.65
N VAL A 210 21.15 22.44 11.59
CA VAL A 210 22.01 23.41 12.28
C VAL A 210 22.92 24.15 11.30
N PHE A 211 23.56 23.46 10.36
CA PHE A 211 24.40 24.10 9.34
C PHE A 211 23.61 25.06 8.44
N VAL A 212 22.41 24.67 8.00
CA VAL A 212 21.56 25.53 7.17
C VAL A 212 21.06 26.72 7.95
N ARG A 213 20.66 26.52 9.21
CA ARG A 213 20.22 27.60 10.11
C ARG A 213 21.32 28.61 10.38
N LEU A 214 22.56 28.16 10.54
CA LEU A 214 23.72 29.06 10.70
C LEU A 214 23.98 29.90 9.46
N LYS A 215 23.68 29.40 8.24
CA LYS A 215 23.89 30.13 6.99
C LYS A 215 22.71 31.03 6.59
N THR A 216 21.48 30.58 6.80
CA THR A 216 20.27 31.21 6.25
C THR A 216 19.38 31.86 7.31
N GLY A 217 19.69 31.66 8.59
CA GLY A 217 18.86 32.11 9.72
C GLY A 217 17.58 31.29 9.92
N LYS A 218 17.30 30.30 9.06
CA LYS A 218 16.11 29.44 9.12
C LYS A 218 16.50 27.96 9.05
N PRO A 219 15.80 27.07 9.77
CA PRO A 219 15.95 25.63 9.55
C PRO A 219 15.51 25.22 8.13
N LEU A 220 15.95 24.03 7.72
CA LEU A 220 15.59 23.34 6.47
C LEU A 220 14.08 23.14 6.33
#